data_AF-A0A0Q7TZP6-F1
#
_entry.id   AF-A0A0Q7TZP6-F1
#
_cell.length_a   1.000
_cell.length_b   1.000
_cell.length_c   1.000
_cell.angle_alpha   90.00
_cell.angle_beta   90.00
_cell.angle_gamma   90.00
#
_symmetry.space_group_name_H-M   'P 1'
#
loop_
_entity.id
_entity.type
_entity.pdbx_description
1 polymer ?
#
loop_
_entity_poly.entity_id
_entity_poly.type
_entity_poly.pdbx_seq_one_letter_code
_entity_poly.pdbx_strand_id
1 'polypeptide(L)'
;MLSKDGAGAKINPEPKLGSLQEVCGYMKARMMVLYAGVLAESLKAGKVQNQKAIELANGIEGKDDRSKVSEFSKIVAGIECGDRSFGEVASEVEAQAWNRSAYLVEKYGSQIVALSKIWRETVGGAEDFAISASDISNIDVFANIPVGGDLGQA
;
A
#
# COMPACT_ATOMS: atom_id res chain seq x y z
N MET A 1 18.17 24.75 -7.36
CA MET A 1 16.82 24.48 -7.88
C MET A 1 16.55 23.01 -7.61
N LEU A 2 15.95 22.69 -6.45
CA LEU A 2 15.73 21.31 -6.00
C LEU A 2 14.49 20.78 -6.72
N SER A 3 14.57 19.58 -7.30
CA SER A 3 13.45 18.97 -8.03
C SER A 3 12.26 18.77 -7.09
N LYS A 4 11.08 19.18 -7.56
CA LYS A 4 9.78 18.97 -6.90
C LYS A 4 9.32 17.53 -7.07
N ASP A 5 10.15 16.56 -6.67
CA ASP A 5 9.73 15.17 -6.60
C ASP A 5 9.09 14.97 -5.23
N GLY A 6 7.78 15.24 -5.13
CA GLY A 6 7.03 15.13 -3.88
C GLY A 6 6.68 13.68 -3.49
N ALA A 7 6.01 13.53 -2.34
CA ALA A 7 5.74 12.25 -1.68
C ALA A 7 4.98 11.22 -2.54
N GLY A 8 5.29 9.92 -2.34
CA GLY A 8 4.50 8.80 -2.86
C GLY A 8 5.30 7.51 -3.04
N ALA A 9 4.63 6.37 -2.94
CA ALA A 9 5.13 5.13 -3.53
C ALA A 9 4.92 5.21 -5.05
N LYS A 10 6.00 5.32 -5.82
CA LYS A 10 5.91 5.29 -7.29
C LYS A 10 5.76 3.84 -7.74
N ILE A 11 4.53 3.44 -8.02
CA ILE A 11 4.24 2.21 -8.75
C ILE A 11 3.91 2.59 -10.19
N ASN A 12 4.74 2.14 -11.13
CA ASN A 12 4.42 2.26 -12.55
C ASN A 12 3.35 1.20 -12.89
N PRO A 13 2.14 1.59 -13.36
CA PRO A 13 1.09 0.62 -13.71
C PRO A 13 1.47 -0.27 -14.90
N GLU A 14 2.40 0.18 -15.75
CA GLU A 14 2.93 -0.57 -16.89
C GLU A 14 4.45 -0.71 -16.75
N PRO A 15 4.93 -1.52 -15.78
CA PRO A 15 6.35 -1.65 -15.56
C PRO A 15 7.00 -2.48 -16.68
N LYS A 16 8.13 -2.01 -17.22
CA LYS A 16 9.03 -2.86 -18.01
C LYS A 16 9.91 -3.64 -17.03
N LEU A 17 9.58 -4.91 -16.80
CA LEU A 17 10.27 -5.80 -15.86
C LEU A 17 11.20 -6.73 -16.64
N GLY A 18 12.50 -6.68 -16.38
CA GLY A 18 13.53 -7.42 -17.12
C GLY A 18 13.96 -8.73 -16.46
N SER A 19 13.55 -8.98 -15.22
CA SER A 19 13.93 -10.16 -14.44
C SER A 19 12.81 -10.64 -13.51
N LEU A 20 12.86 -11.93 -13.12
CA LEU A 20 11.94 -12.48 -12.13
C LEU A 20 12.04 -11.77 -10.78
N GLN A 21 13.23 -11.29 -10.41
CA GLN A 21 13.42 -10.55 -9.17
C GLN A 21 12.70 -9.19 -9.19
N GLU A 22 12.72 -8.49 -10.32
CA GLU A 22 11.92 -7.27 -10.51
C GLU A 22 10.42 -7.57 -10.52
N VAL A 23 9.99 -8.71 -11.06
CA VAL A 23 8.59 -9.17 -10.97
C VAL A 23 8.18 -9.38 -9.51
N CYS A 24 8.98 -10.09 -8.72
CA CYS A 24 8.71 -10.28 -7.30
C CYS A 24 8.62 -8.96 -6.54
N GLY A 25 9.60 -8.06 -6.75
CA GLY A 25 9.62 -6.74 -6.12
C GLY A 25 8.39 -5.91 -6.47
N TYR A 26 7.99 -5.92 -7.74
CA TYR A 26 6.79 -5.23 -8.20
C TYR A 26 5.52 -5.79 -7.56
N MET A 27 5.36 -7.11 -7.53
CA MET A 27 4.20 -7.76 -6.93
C MET A 27 4.11 -7.50 -5.42
N LYS A 28 5.24 -7.58 -4.70
CA LYS A 28 5.33 -7.24 -3.27
C LYS A 28 4.90 -5.79 -3.01
N ALA A 29 5.38 -4.84 -3.83
CA ALA A 29 4.96 -3.44 -3.73
C ALA A 29 3.46 -3.25 -4.02
N ARG A 30 2.90 -3.98 -5.01
CA ARG A 30 1.46 -3.94 -5.31
C ARG A 30 0.61 -4.50 -4.18
N MET A 31 1.01 -5.63 -3.60
CA MET A 31 0.30 -6.22 -2.45
C MET A 31 0.23 -5.23 -1.28
N MET A 32 1.32 -4.49 -1.03
CA MET A 32 1.32 -3.48 0.02
C MET A 32 0.30 -2.36 -0.22
N VAL A 33 0.20 -1.87 -1.46
CA VAL A 33 -0.77 -0.84 -1.82
C VAL A 33 -2.21 -1.34 -1.68
N LEU A 34 -2.49 -2.58 -2.08
CA LEU A 34 -3.82 -3.18 -1.95
C LEU A 34 -4.23 -3.29 -0.47
N TYR A 35 -3.32 -3.71 0.42
CA TYR A 35 -3.62 -3.74 1.85
C TYR A 35 -3.70 -2.36 2.51
N ALA A 36 -2.97 -1.36 1.99
CA ALA A 36 -2.92 -0.03 2.60
C ALA A 36 -4.31 0.63 2.75
N GLY A 37 -5.24 0.35 1.83
CA GLY A 37 -6.62 0.88 1.89
C GLY A 37 -7.36 0.46 3.15
N VAL A 38 -7.59 -0.85 3.32
CA VAL A 38 -8.31 -1.41 4.49
C VAL A 38 -7.57 -1.15 5.81
N LEU A 39 -6.23 -1.12 5.78
CA LEU A 39 -5.42 -0.79 6.94
C LEU A 39 -5.60 0.68 7.35
N ALA A 40 -5.60 1.61 6.38
CA ALA A 40 -5.82 3.03 6.62
C ALA A 40 -7.25 3.30 7.11
N GLU A 41 -8.25 2.61 6.58
CA GLU A 41 -9.64 2.74 7.04
C GLU A 41 -9.84 2.17 8.46
N SER A 42 -9.01 1.21 8.86
CA SER A 42 -9.00 0.69 10.22
C SER A 42 -8.29 1.62 11.22
N LEU A 43 -7.58 2.66 10.77
CA LEU A 43 -6.72 3.49 11.60
C LEU A 43 -7.54 4.25 12.67
N LYS A 44 -7.14 4.09 13.94
CA LYS A 44 -7.73 4.83 15.07
C LYS A 44 -6.63 5.29 16.01
N ALA A 45 -6.59 6.58 16.33
CA ALA A 45 -5.57 7.19 17.19
C ALA A 45 -4.12 6.81 16.80
N GLY A 46 -3.83 6.77 15.49
CA GLY A 46 -2.49 6.43 14.97
C GLY A 46 -2.15 4.94 15.01
N LYS A 47 -3.11 4.06 15.33
CA LYS A 47 -2.92 2.60 15.37
C LYS A 47 -3.90 1.86 14.49
N VAL A 48 -3.38 0.91 13.72
CA VAL A 48 -4.18 0.01 12.88
C VAL A 48 -4.98 -0.90 13.80
N GLN A 49 -6.30 -0.94 13.62
CA GLN A 49 -7.17 -1.83 14.38
C GLN A 49 -7.26 -3.17 13.65
N ASN A 50 -6.35 -4.09 13.96
CA ASN A 50 -6.13 -5.31 13.17
C ASN A 50 -7.41 -6.14 12.93
N GLN A 51 -8.25 -6.31 13.96
CA GLN A 51 -9.50 -7.05 13.83
C GLN A 51 -10.46 -6.38 12.84
N LYS A 52 -10.60 -5.05 12.92
CA LYS A 52 -11.39 -4.26 11.97
C LYS A 52 -10.80 -4.33 10.55
N ALA A 53 -9.48 -4.27 10.41
CA ALA A 53 -8.82 -4.39 9.11
C ALA A 53 -9.09 -5.75 8.45
N ILE A 54 -9.08 -6.84 9.23
CA ILE A 54 -9.43 -8.18 8.77
C ILE A 54 -10.90 -8.25 8.34
N GLU A 55 -11.81 -7.65 9.10
CA GLU A 55 -13.23 -7.57 8.75
C GLU A 55 -13.44 -6.82 7.42
N LEU A 56 -12.79 -5.67 7.24
CA LEU A 56 -12.84 -4.88 6.01
C LEU A 56 -12.26 -5.65 4.82
N ALA A 57 -11.10 -6.29 4.99
CA ALA A 57 -10.47 -7.12 3.95
C ALA A 57 -11.33 -8.34 3.53
N ASN A 58 -12.20 -8.81 4.43
CA ASN A 58 -13.13 -9.92 4.17
C ASN A 58 -14.52 -9.44 3.73
N GLY A 59 -14.80 -8.15 3.84
CA GLY A 59 -16.04 -7.53 3.42
C GLY A 59 -16.14 -7.38 1.90
N ILE A 60 -17.27 -6.84 1.44
CA ILE A 60 -17.53 -6.62 0.01
C ILE A 60 -16.49 -5.69 -0.60
N GLU A 61 -16.11 -4.63 0.12
CA GLU A 61 -15.19 -3.60 -0.36
C GLU A 61 -13.73 -4.08 -0.46
N GLY A 62 -13.29 -4.97 0.42
CA GLY A 62 -11.92 -5.50 0.41
C GLY A 62 -11.71 -6.79 -0.39
N LYS A 63 -12.79 -7.42 -0.88
CA LYS A 63 -12.74 -8.74 -1.50
C LYS A 63 -11.85 -8.78 -2.75
N ASP A 64 -11.99 -7.78 -3.62
CA ASP A 64 -11.25 -7.74 -4.89
C ASP A 64 -9.75 -7.53 -4.65
N ASP A 65 -9.41 -6.64 -3.72
CA ASP A 65 -8.03 -6.41 -3.28
C ASP A 65 -7.42 -7.67 -2.67
N ARG A 66 -8.14 -8.36 -1.77
CA ARG A 66 -7.69 -9.61 -1.16
C ARG A 66 -7.50 -10.72 -2.20
N SER A 67 -8.41 -10.86 -3.16
CA SER A 67 -8.27 -11.83 -4.25
C SER A 67 -7.01 -11.56 -5.07
N LYS A 68 -6.76 -10.29 -5.39
CA LYS A 68 -5.57 -9.89 -6.16
C LYS A 68 -4.27 -10.10 -5.37
N VAL A 69 -4.27 -9.83 -4.07
CA VAL A 69 -3.12 -10.17 -3.20
C VAL A 69 -2.86 -11.67 -3.22
N SER A 70 -3.89 -12.52 -3.12
CA SER A 70 -3.73 -13.97 -3.16
C SER A 70 -3.18 -14.48 -4.51
N GLU A 71 -3.50 -13.81 -5.61
CA GLU A 71 -2.87 -14.11 -6.91
C GLU A 71 -1.39 -13.74 -6.92
N PHE A 72 -1.05 -12.54 -6.44
CA PHE A 72 0.34 -12.07 -6.40
C PHE A 72 1.22 -12.88 -5.47
N SER A 73 0.73 -13.26 -4.30
CA SER A 73 1.48 -14.08 -3.34
C SER A 73 1.85 -15.44 -3.92
N LYS A 74 0.92 -16.06 -4.68
CA LYS A 74 1.15 -17.33 -5.38
C LYS A 74 2.19 -17.21 -6.49
N ILE A 75 2.18 -16.12 -7.25
CA ILE A 75 3.19 -15.91 -8.29
C ILE A 75 4.57 -15.72 -7.67
N VAL A 76 4.67 -14.86 -6.64
CA VAL A 76 5.92 -14.66 -5.89
C VAL A 76 6.41 -15.98 -5.29
N ALA A 77 5.53 -16.75 -4.65
CA ALA A 77 5.88 -18.05 -4.11
C ALA A 77 6.35 -19.03 -5.18
N GLY A 78 5.72 -19.05 -6.36
CA GLY A 78 6.16 -19.90 -7.47
C GLY A 78 7.57 -19.56 -7.98
N ILE A 79 8.03 -18.31 -7.79
CA ILE A 79 9.37 -17.86 -8.14
C ILE A 79 10.36 -18.12 -7.00
N GLU A 80 9.94 -17.88 -5.74
CA GLU A 80 10.83 -17.85 -4.56
C GLU A 80 10.87 -19.17 -3.77
N CYS A 81 9.98 -20.14 -4.04
CA CYS A 81 9.85 -21.31 -3.17
C CYS A 81 11.09 -22.21 -3.15
N GLY A 82 11.79 -22.39 -4.26
CA GLY A 82 12.89 -23.34 -4.33
C GLY A 82 12.47 -24.72 -3.79
N ASP A 83 13.19 -25.23 -2.79
CA ASP A 83 12.89 -26.49 -2.09
C ASP A 83 11.87 -26.36 -0.93
N ARG A 84 11.43 -25.13 -0.61
CA ARG A 84 10.47 -24.84 0.47
C ARG A 84 9.05 -25.18 0.01
N SER A 85 8.15 -25.37 0.99
CA SER A 85 6.73 -25.54 0.69
C SER A 85 6.15 -24.28 0.06
N PHE A 86 5.53 -24.44 -1.11
CA PHE A 86 4.84 -23.35 -1.82
C PHE A 86 3.84 -22.61 -0.91
N GLY A 87 3.06 -23.36 -0.13
CA GLY A 87 2.05 -22.78 0.76
C GLY A 87 2.65 -21.95 1.90
N GLU A 88 3.81 -22.36 2.43
CA GLU A 88 4.52 -21.62 3.47
C GLU A 88 5.05 -20.30 2.91
N VAL A 89 5.68 -20.33 1.73
CA VAL A 89 6.23 -19.13 1.09
C VAL A 89 5.12 -18.15 0.70
N ALA A 90 4.00 -18.64 0.15
CA ALA A 90 2.86 -17.78 -0.17
C ALA A 90 2.30 -17.08 1.10
N SER A 91 2.18 -17.81 2.20
CA SER A 91 1.69 -17.27 3.47
C SER A 91 2.65 -16.23 4.07
N GLU A 92 3.96 -16.48 3.99
CA GLU A 92 5.00 -15.55 4.44
C GLU A 92 4.97 -14.24 3.64
N VAL A 93 4.86 -14.35 2.31
CA VAL A 93 4.80 -13.18 1.41
C VAL A 93 3.58 -12.31 1.72
N GLU A 94 2.40 -12.90 1.93
CA GLU A 94 1.20 -12.15 2.34
C GLU A 94 1.39 -11.48 3.71
N ALA A 95 1.93 -12.21 4.69
CA ALA A 95 2.17 -11.69 6.02
C ALA A 95 3.18 -10.52 6.02
N GLN A 96 4.26 -10.63 5.24
CA GLN A 96 5.23 -9.54 5.06
C GLN A 96 4.57 -8.30 4.45
N ALA A 97 3.78 -8.48 3.39
CA ALA A 97 3.07 -7.37 2.76
C ALA A 97 2.08 -6.69 3.72
N TRP A 98 1.31 -7.47 4.47
CA TRP A 98 0.38 -6.95 5.49
C TRP A 98 1.11 -6.15 6.58
N ASN A 99 2.11 -6.75 7.20
CA ASN A 99 2.85 -6.16 8.32
C ASN A 99 3.59 -4.89 7.90
N ARG A 100 4.23 -4.90 6.72
CA ARG A 100 4.93 -3.73 6.21
C ARG A 100 3.96 -2.60 5.90
N SER A 101 2.81 -2.91 5.32
CA SER A 101 1.77 -1.92 5.03
C SER A 101 1.19 -1.33 6.32
N ALA A 102 0.91 -2.16 7.32
CA ALA A 102 0.40 -1.71 8.61
C ALA A 102 1.40 -0.75 9.27
N TYR A 103 2.69 -1.10 9.27
CA TYR A 103 3.75 -0.22 9.76
C TYR A 103 3.77 1.14 9.05
N LEU A 104 3.67 1.16 7.71
CA LEU A 104 3.68 2.41 6.96
C LEU A 104 2.43 3.25 7.22
N VAL A 105 1.25 2.62 7.30
CA VAL A 105 -0.01 3.29 7.62
C VAL A 105 0.05 3.90 9.03
N GLU A 106 0.58 3.19 10.02
CA GLU A 106 0.75 3.76 11.37
C GLU A 106 1.78 4.91 11.37
N LYS A 107 2.93 4.70 10.72
CA LYS A 107 4.00 5.70 10.63
C LYS A 107 3.52 7.02 10.03
N TYR A 108 2.68 6.96 9.01
CA TYR A 108 2.13 8.13 8.31
C TYR A 108 0.68 8.44 8.70
N GLY A 109 0.20 7.88 9.81
CA GLY A 109 -1.21 7.95 10.19
C GLY A 109 -1.73 9.38 10.37
N SER A 110 -0.91 10.29 10.92
CA SER A 110 -1.27 11.71 11.03
C SER A 110 -1.50 12.38 9.68
N GLN A 111 -0.68 12.05 8.69
CA GLN A 111 -0.75 12.59 7.33
C GLN A 111 -1.96 12.03 6.58
N ILE A 112 -2.23 10.73 6.73
CA ILE A 112 -3.43 10.08 6.19
C ILE A 112 -4.70 10.77 6.73
N VAL A 113 -4.78 10.95 8.06
CA VAL A 113 -5.93 11.62 8.68
C VAL A 113 -6.06 13.09 8.24
N ALA A 114 -4.94 13.81 8.11
CA ALA A 114 -4.95 15.18 7.62
C ALA A 114 -5.45 15.27 6.18
N LEU A 115 -4.99 14.39 5.29
CA LEU A 115 -5.48 14.29 3.91
C LEU A 115 -6.99 14.04 3.86
N SER A 116 -7.50 13.11 4.66
CA SER A 116 -8.95 12.82 4.73
C SER A 116 -9.78 14.02 5.23
N LYS A 117 -9.21 14.88 6.08
CA LYS A 117 -9.87 16.13 6.52
C LYS A 117 -9.91 17.17 5.41
N ILE A 118 -8.76 17.42 4.78
CA ILE A 118 -8.65 18.34 3.62
C ILE A 118 -9.62 17.91 2.51
N TRP A 119 -9.70 16.61 2.23
CA TRP A 119 -10.65 16.04 1.28
C TRP A 119 -12.09 16.40 1.63
N ARG A 120 -12.54 16.09 2.86
CA ARG A 120 -13.91 16.42 3.31
C ARG A 120 -14.23 17.91 3.23
N GLU A 121 -13.28 18.76 3.58
CA GLU A 121 -13.44 20.23 3.53
C GLU A 121 -13.50 20.77 2.10
N THR A 122 -12.72 20.18 1.17
CA THR A 122 -12.63 20.64 -0.22
C THR A 122 -13.83 20.21 -1.06
N VAL A 123 -14.34 18.99 -0.84
CA VAL A 123 -15.36 18.37 -1.72
C VAL A 123 -16.77 18.47 -1.16
N GLY A 124 -16.92 18.94 0.08
CA GLY A 124 -18.23 19.03 0.76
C GLY A 124 -18.96 17.68 0.90
N GLY A 125 -18.27 16.56 0.66
CA GLY A 125 -18.86 15.22 0.60
C GLY A 125 -19.49 14.82 -0.75
N ALA A 126 -19.21 15.53 -1.85
CA ALA A 126 -19.62 15.09 -3.19
C ALA A 126 -18.89 13.81 -3.62
N GLU A 127 -19.61 12.90 -4.28
CA GLU A 127 -19.22 11.49 -4.46
C GLU A 127 -18.00 11.27 -5.39
N ASP A 128 -17.67 12.21 -6.28
CA ASP A 128 -16.54 12.06 -7.20
C ASP A 128 -15.57 13.25 -7.11
N PHE A 129 -14.41 13.01 -6.51
CA PHE A 129 -13.28 13.94 -6.50
C PHE A 129 -12.01 13.22 -6.92
N ALA A 130 -11.45 13.66 -8.04
CA ALA A 130 -10.16 13.22 -8.51
C ALA A 130 -9.09 14.21 -8.02
N ILE A 131 -8.11 13.71 -7.25
CA ILE A 131 -6.89 14.45 -6.91
C ILE A 131 -5.71 13.78 -7.62
N SER A 132 -4.87 14.59 -8.28
CA SER A 132 -3.68 14.05 -8.94
C SER A 132 -2.62 13.67 -7.91
N ALA A 133 -1.74 12.71 -8.24
CA ALA A 133 -0.60 12.37 -7.41
C ALA A 133 0.31 13.59 -7.15
N SER A 134 0.46 14.48 -8.14
CA SER A 134 1.18 15.75 -7.97
C SER A 134 0.53 16.66 -6.94
N ASP A 135 -0.80 16.75 -6.91
CA ASP A 135 -1.51 17.59 -5.95
C ASP A 135 -1.38 17.05 -4.53
N ILE A 136 -1.49 15.72 -4.33
CA ILE A 136 -1.22 15.07 -3.03
C ILE A 136 0.17 15.45 -2.53
N SER A 137 1.15 15.44 -3.42
CA SER A 137 2.55 15.69 -3.09
C SER A 137 2.85 17.16 -2.69
N ASN A 138 1.97 18.08 -3.08
CA ASN A 138 2.06 19.51 -2.75
C ASN A 138 1.32 19.87 -1.44
N ILE A 139 0.64 18.91 -0.81
CA ILE A 139 0.01 19.14 0.49
C ILE A 139 1.10 19.18 1.56
N ASP A 140 1.14 20.26 2.35
CA ASP A 140 2.22 20.55 3.33
C ASP A 140 2.55 19.38 4.26
N VAL A 141 1.57 18.57 4.65
CA VAL A 141 1.79 17.41 5.52
C VAL A 141 2.64 16.30 4.86
N PHE A 142 2.77 16.30 3.53
CA PHE A 142 3.58 15.37 2.74
C PHE A 142 4.90 15.98 2.25
N ALA A 143 5.11 17.29 2.38
CA ALA A 143 6.29 17.98 1.84
C ALA A 143 7.64 17.49 2.41
N ASN A 144 7.64 16.84 3.57
CA ASN A 144 8.83 16.30 4.25
C ASN A 144 8.95 14.77 4.21
N ILE A 145 8.12 14.08 3.41
CA ILE A 145 8.22 12.62 3.25
C ILE A 145 9.17 12.30 2.09
N PRO A 146 10.33 11.65 2.34
CA PRO A 146 11.28 11.34 1.28
C PRO A 146 10.68 10.39 0.23
N VAL A 147 10.92 10.69 -1.04
CA VAL A 147 10.54 9.84 -2.18
C VAL A 147 11.32 8.53 -2.12
N GLY A 148 10.63 7.43 -2.39
CA GLY A 148 11.28 6.12 -2.47
C GLY A 148 11.83 5.63 -1.13
N GLY A 149 11.25 6.10 -0.01
CA GLY A 149 11.53 5.55 1.31
C GLY A 149 11.48 4.03 1.24
N ASP A 150 12.63 3.42 1.49
CA ASP A 150 12.97 2.05 1.15
C ASP A 150 11.78 1.10 1.38
N LEU A 151 11.21 0.60 0.28
CA LEU A 151 10.27 -0.52 0.35
C LEU A 151 10.98 -1.77 0.87
N GLY A 152 12.31 -1.73 1.00
CA GLY A 152 13.09 -2.39 2.04
C GLY A 152 12.86 -3.88 2.09
N GLN A 153 13.73 -4.62 1.41
CA GLN A 153 13.83 -6.07 1.53
C GLN A 153 13.76 -6.49 3.00
N ALA A 154 12.77 -7.31 3.33
CA ALA A 154 12.79 -8.21 4.46
C ALA A 154 12.63 -9.63 3.91
#